data_AF-A0A6G1S4G2-F1
#
_entry.id   AF-A0A6G1S4G2-F1
#
_cell.length_a   1.000
_cell.length_b   1.000
_cell.length_c   1.000
_cell.angle_alpha   90.00
_cell.angle_beta   90.00
_cell.angle_gamma   90.00
#
_symmetry.space_group_name_H-M   'P 1'
#
loop_
_entity.id
_entity.type
_entity.pdbx_description
1 polymer ?
#
loop_
_entity_poly.entity_id
_entity_poly.type
_entity_poly.pdbx_seq_one_letter_code
_entity_poly.pdbx_strand_id
1 'polypeptide(L)'
;MEYIYHLIELVKRLSSYFGLVADKRNFEDAFYQLLHDKNYDEALRLALQHKYLDIDLVYKCKWRNSGITIQSIDNVLGKIQDKLWAINECVQTVPMSYEACRRLIEFGLHEANLKLLYELGSDPAYNYSDGGKHGGKLETDKHKIKQDEKRPLLEDDIGDDAIIELIDFAHLNGQQKELCRCRQNLIRYEHSLRAYENTLGDYRTVQQNFDHVFYDEFRRKCPLNFCLDFANDGDANAVENCLDFYTADLKKHLLAILSNFPETLSPYQYRNLLPCLRGKDKVFEWRSLSGSKPLQDRTDWSSRDRTLTVGSYWKDRQESFETEFYEKNPQLKKFKGPIMTSELLTEWFIERALDIEQRTLLSSCAIQLLHLGTELNIKNLKELHDDLIEFDRIVYDCCTDKDIYLSYQEFKKLSEIDRLILITGDSVKTCKDRFRFYVIPYLHRREQDKIDLEAKTNVLREYFRRLANTREQICRAIYNDLLDRIECDDFVAEWTKGMDDAIDEIGEEIKKIERDRQANQVSMMANQTFALEDFNECYEACQLIMKKNFNECWPICCQLGMNQKFQNNEAKYKLLAFALAHCHDPDGKVSAKILDYIIELRKRDEKIQLAYLKRNM
;
A
#
# COMPACT_ATOMS: atom_id res chain seq x y z
N MET A 1 -39.74 36.51 -85.43
CA MET A 1 -40.81 36.29 -84.42
C MET A 1 -40.54 35.05 -83.57
N GLU A 2 -40.02 33.94 -84.11
CA GLU A 2 -39.69 32.72 -83.32
C GLU A 2 -38.58 32.91 -82.28
N TYR A 3 -37.56 33.73 -82.56
CA TYR A 3 -36.45 33.99 -81.62
C TYR A 3 -36.89 34.69 -80.32
N ILE A 4 -37.90 35.57 -80.41
CA ILE A 4 -38.44 36.30 -79.25
C ILE A 4 -39.29 35.35 -78.38
N TYR A 5 -40.01 34.41 -79.00
CA TYR A 5 -40.82 33.42 -78.29
C TYR A 5 -39.94 32.45 -77.47
N HIS A 6 -38.84 31.97 -78.05
CA HIS A 6 -37.87 31.14 -77.32
C HIS A 6 -37.18 31.88 -76.18
N LEU A 7 -36.87 33.17 -76.34
CA LEU A 7 -36.30 33.99 -75.27
C LEU A 7 -37.28 34.21 -74.11
N ILE A 8 -38.56 34.45 -74.41
CA ILE A 8 -39.62 34.58 -73.39
C ILE A 8 -39.84 33.25 -72.66
N GLU A 9 -39.78 32.11 -73.36
CA GLU A 9 -39.91 30.79 -72.74
C GLU A 9 -38.70 30.44 -71.87
N LEU A 10 -37.49 30.79 -72.30
CA LEU A 10 -36.27 30.68 -71.49
C LEU A 10 -36.32 31.56 -70.25
N VAL A 11 -36.78 32.81 -70.38
CA VAL A 11 -36.94 33.72 -69.23
C VAL A 11 -38.02 33.23 -68.28
N LYS A 12 -39.12 32.63 -68.76
CA LYS A 12 -40.14 31.99 -67.92
C LYS A 12 -39.62 30.74 -67.21
N ARG A 13 -38.85 29.90 -67.90
CA ARG A 13 -38.19 28.72 -67.28
C ARG A 13 -37.13 29.13 -66.27
N LEU A 14 -36.34 30.16 -66.56
CA LEU A 14 -35.37 30.72 -65.62
C LEU A 14 -36.08 31.37 -64.43
N SER A 15 -37.14 32.16 -64.63
CA SER A 15 -37.96 32.74 -63.56
C SER A 15 -38.60 31.67 -62.67
N SER A 16 -39.15 30.61 -63.27
CA SER A 16 -39.71 29.46 -62.53
C SER A 16 -38.63 28.66 -61.80
N TYR A 17 -37.44 28.51 -62.40
CA TYR A 17 -36.29 27.86 -61.78
C TYR A 17 -35.73 28.69 -60.61
N PHE A 18 -35.58 30.00 -60.77
CA PHE A 18 -35.16 30.92 -59.72
C PHE A 18 -36.21 31.02 -58.60
N GLY A 19 -37.51 30.97 -58.92
CA GLY A 19 -38.59 30.88 -57.94
C GLY A 19 -38.54 29.57 -57.14
N LEU A 20 -38.39 28.43 -57.80
CA LEU A 20 -38.20 27.13 -57.14
C LEU A 20 -36.92 27.06 -56.30
N VAL A 21 -35.84 27.70 -56.73
CA VAL A 21 -34.58 27.77 -55.97
C VAL A 21 -34.69 28.70 -54.76
N ALA A 22 -35.43 29.82 -54.89
CA ALA A 22 -35.71 30.72 -53.77
C ALA A 22 -36.65 30.08 -52.74
N ASP A 23 -37.71 29.39 -53.19
CA ASP A 23 -38.61 28.64 -52.31
C ASP A 23 -37.87 27.49 -51.62
N LYS A 24 -37.02 26.74 -52.34
CA LYS A 24 -36.17 25.69 -51.74
C LYS A 24 -35.28 26.24 -50.63
N ARG A 25 -34.61 27.38 -50.86
CA ARG A 25 -33.79 28.05 -49.83
C ARG A 25 -34.63 28.50 -48.63
N ASN A 26 -35.82 29.06 -48.86
CA ASN A 26 -36.71 29.46 -47.78
C ASN A 26 -37.18 28.26 -46.92
N PHE A 27 -37.47 27.11 -47.53
CA PHE A 27 -37.84 25.89 -46.81
C PHE A 27 -36.65 25.25 -46.08
N GLU A 28 -35.44 25.30 -46.65
CA GLU A 28 -34.20 24.89 -45.96
C GLU A 28 -33.91 25.79 -44.76
N ASP A 29 -33.97 27.11 -44.93
CA ASP A 29 -33.75 28.09 -43.86
C ASP A 29 -34.79 27.93 -42.75
N ALA A 30 -36.08 27.76 -43.10
CA ALA A 30 -37.14 27.48 -42.14
C ALA A 30 -36.94 26.13 -41.42
N PHE A 31 -36.44 25.10 -42.11
CA PHE A 31 -36.14 23.81 -41.53
C PHE A 31 -35.00 23.90 -40.50
N TYR A 32 -33.90 24.58 -40.83
CA TYR A 32 -32.80 24.80 -39.87
C TYR A 32 -33.21 25.67 -38.68
N GLN A 33 -34.06 26.68 -38.90
CA GLN A 33 -34.65 27.47 -37.82
C GLN A 33 -35.53 26.61 -36.89
N LEU A 34 -36.38 25.74 -37.43
CA LEU A 34 -37.21 24.85 -36.62
C LEU A 34 -36.38 23.81 -35.83
N LEU A 35 -35.26 23.36 -36.38
CA LEU A 35 -34.30 22.52 -35.66
C LEU A 35 -33.63 23.29 -34.51
N HIS A 36 -33.27 24.56 -34.73
CA HIS A 36 -32.72 25.44 -33.70
C HIS A 36 -33.75 25.72 -32.59
N ASP A 37 -35.01 25.94 -32.97
CA ASP A 37 -36.12 26.22 -32.05
C ASP A 37 -36.66 24.97 -31.35
N LYS A 38 -36.05 23.80 -31.59
CA LYS A 38 -36.42 22.48 -31.02
C LYS A 38 -37.85 22.02 -31.35
N ASN A 39 -38.45 22.53 -32.42
CA ASN A 39 -39.78 22.12 -32.87
C ASN A 39 -39.68 20.94 -33.85
N TYR A 40 -39.34 19.78 -33.32
CA TYR A 40 -39.04 18.58 -34.12
C TYR A 40 -40.26 18.02 -34.86
N ASP A 41 -41.48 18.21 -34.34
CA ASP A 41 -42.68 17.62 -34.95
C ASP A 41 -43.12 18.40 -36.20
N GLU A 42 -42.93 19.73 -36.22
CA GLU A 42 -43.09 20.54 -37.44
C GLU A 42 -41.94 20.31 -38.42
N ALA A 43 -40.69 20.20 -37.93
CA ALA A 43 -39.53 19.89 -38.77
C ALA A 43 -39.67 18.51 -39.45
N LEU A 44 -40.18 17.49 -38.75
CA LEU A 44 -40.49 16.18 -39.32
C LEU A 44 -41.59 16.27 -40.38
N ARG A 45 -42.64 17.07 -40.15
CA ARG A 45 -43.71 17.28 -41.15
C ARG A 45 -43.18 17.94 -42.41
N LEU A 46 -42.33 18.96 -42.28
CA LEU A 46 -41.69 19.61 -43.43
C LEU A 46 -40.75 18.64 -44.17
N ALA A 47 -39.96 17.83 -43.46
CA ALA A 47 -39.08 16.84 -44.09
C ALA A 47 -39.86 15.74 -44.82
N LEU A 48 -40.99 15.29 -44.27
CA LEU A 48 -41.88 14.32 -44.93
C LEU A 48 -42.59 14.92 -46.15
N GLN A 49 -42.94 16.20 -46.11
CA GLN A 49 -43.56 16.91 -47.23
C GLN A 49 -42.55 17.19 -48.36
N HIS A 50 -41.31 17.51 -48.01
CA HIS A 50 -40.25 17.85 -48.94
C HIS A 50 -39.16 16.77 -48.96
N LYS A 51 -39.29 15.80 -49.86
CA LYS A 51 -38.41 14.61 -50.02
C LYS A 51 -36.89 14.89 -50.17
N TYR A 52 -36.46 16.14 -50.31
CA TYR A 52 -35.05 16.52 -50.40
C TYR A 52 -34.44 16.95 -49.05
N LEU A 53 -35.26 17.11 -48.00
CA LEU A 53 -34.79 17.41 -46.64
C LEU A 53 -34.43 16.11 -45.92
N ASP A 54 -33.31 16.12 -45.20
CA ASP A 54 -32.82 14.95 -44.48
C ASP A 54 -33.63 14.71 -43.20
N ILE A 55 -34.46 13.66 -43.21
CA ILE A 55 -35.25 13.22 -42.06
C ILE A 55 -34.32 12.79 -40.91
N ASP A 56 -33.17 12.18 -41.23
CA ASP A 56 -32.21 11.77 -40.22
C ASP A 56 -31.64 12.99 -39.49
N LEU A 57 -31.48 14.14 -40.13
CA LEU A 57 -31.02 15.35 -39.45
C LEU A 57 -31.96 15.77 -38.32
N VAL A 58 -33.28 15.61 -38.51
CA VAL A 58 -34.26 15.90 -37.45
C VAL A 58 -34.13 14.93 -36.28
N TYR A 59 -33.99 13.63 -36.57
CA TYR A 59 -33.81 12.62 -35.52
C TYR A 59 -32.43 12.75 -34.83
N LYS A 60 -31.37 13.06 -35.56
CA LYS A 60 -30.02 13.36 -35.04
C LYS A 60 -30.04 14.58 -34.10
N CYS A 61 -30.73 15.66 -34.50
CA CYS A 61 -30.93 16.84 -33.64
C CYS A 61 -31.81 16.53 -32.42
N LYS A 62 -32.87 15.72 -32.59
CA LYS A 62 -33.74 15.29 -31.48
C LYS A 62 -32.98 14.42 -30.48
N TRP A 63 -32.13 13.50 -30.94
CA TRP A 63 -31.27 12.66 -30.12
C TRP A 63 -30.32 13.51 -29.25
N ARG A 64 -29.59 14.45 -29.85
CA ARG A 64 -28.61 15.30 -29.14
C ARG A 64 -29.22 16.24 -28.09
N ASN A 65 -30.50 16.56 -28.22
CA ASN A 65 -31.19 17.53 -27.36
C ASN A 65 -32.22 16.90 -26.41
N SER A 66 -32.45 15.59 -26.49
CA SER A 66 -33.37 14.86 -25.60
C SER A 66 -32.61 14.01 -24.60
N GLY A 67 -33.21 13.78 -23.44
CA GLY A 67 -32.65 12.83 -22.47
C GLY A 67 -32.64 11.42 -23.05
N ILE A 68 -31.52 10.71 -22.88
CA ILE A 68 -31.38 9.34 -23.37
C ILE A 68 -32.15 8.40 -22.46
N THR A 69 -33.32 7.94 -22.92
CA THR A 69 -34.23 7.05 -22.21
C THR A 69 -34.47 5.80 -23.05
N ILE A 70 -34.97 4.72 -22.44
CA ILE A 70 -35.35 3.48 -23.16
C ILE A 70 -36.28 3.79 -24.35
N GLN A 71 -37.24 4.68 -24.14
CA GLN A 71 -38.19 5.08 -25.18
C GLN A 71 -37.55 5.93 -26.28
N SER A 72 -36.57 6.77 -25.97
CA SER A 72 -35.88 7.57 -27.00
C SER A 72 -34.95 6.71 -27.85
N ILE A 73 -34.34 5.67 -27.29
CA ILE A 73 -33.55 4.68 -28.05
C ILE A 73 -34.41 4.07 -29.16
N ASP A 74 -35.59 3.55 -28.82
CA ASP A 74 -36.45 2.89 -29.81
C ASP A 74 -37.14 3.87 -30.77
N ASN A 75 -37.64 5.00 -30.26
CA ASN A 75 -38.47 5.91 -31.05
C ASN A 75 -37.68 6.96 -31.84
N VAL A 76 -36.41 7.22 -31.50
CA VAL A 76 -35.54 8.21 -32.16
C VAL A 76 -34.40 7.49 -32.87
N LEU A 77 -33.55 6.78 -32.13
CA LEU A 77 -32.35 6.14 -32.70
C LEU A 77 -32.72 4.99 -33.66
N GLY A 78 -33.75 4.21 -33.33
CA GLY A 78 -34.27 3.15 -34.19
C GLY A 78 -34.81 3.62 -35.56
N LYS A 79 -35.24 4.88 -35.65
CA LYS A 79 -35.82 5.46 -36.88
C LYS A 79 -34.81 6.09 -37.84
N ILE A 80 -33.55 6.20 -37.43
CA ILE A 80 -32.47 6.76 -38.23
C ILE A 80 -32.07 5.76 -39.32
N GLN A 81 -31.96 6.24 -40.56
CA GLN A 81 -31.58 5.43 -41.72
C GLN A 81 -30.07 5.21 -41.79
N ASP A 82 -29.29 6.21 -41.38
CA ASP A 82 -27.83 6.13 -41.20
C ASP A 82 -27.47 5.26 -39.99
N LYS A 83 -27.51 3.94 -40.21
CA LYS A 83 -27.25 2.92 -39.18
C LYS A 83 -25.84 3.01 -38.61
N LEU A 84 -24.84 3.31 -39.43
CA LEU A 84 -23.46 3.45 -38.97
C LEU A 84 -23.32 4.63 -37.99
N TRP A 85 -23.97 5.76 -38.29
CA TRP A 85 -24.03 6.88 -37.34
C TRP A 85 -24.74 6.51 -36.04
N ALA A 86 -25.90 5.85 -36.12
CA ALA A 86 -26.67 5.44 -34.95
C ALA A 86 -25.87 4.48 -34.03
N ILE A 87 -25.12 3.55 -34.62
CA ILE A 87 -24.24 2.63 -33.90
C ILE A 87 -23.07 3.38 -33.26
N ASN A 88 -22.44 4.32 -33.97
CA ASN A 88 -21.36 5.13 -33.38
C ASN A 88 -21.87 5.98 -32.20
N GLU A 89 -23.09 6.52 -32.26
CA GLU A 89 -23.69 7.21 -31.12
C GLU A 89 -23.91 6.27 -29.92
N CYS A 90 -24.24 4.99 -30.14
CA CYS A 90 -24.30 3.99 -29.05
C CYS A 90 -22.94 3.80 -28.36
N VAL A 91 -21.84 3.94 -29.10
CA VAL A 91 -20.47 3.85 -28.55
C VAL A 91 -20.14 5.12 -27.75
N GLN A 92 -20.46 6.30 -28.30
CA GLN A 92 -20.05 7.57 -27.70
C GLN A 92 -20.88 7.96 -26.46
N THR A 93 -22.18 7.67 -26.47
CA THR A 93 -23.10 8.16 -25.44
C THR A 93 -23.20 7.23 -24.23
N VAL A 94 -23.42 7.81 -23.06
CA VAL A 94 -23.69 7.07 -21.80
C VAL A 94 -24.96 7.63 -21.15
N PRO A 95 -26.05 6.85 -21.12
CA PRO A 95 -27.27 7.23 -20.41
C PRO A 95 -27.09 7.38 -18.88
N MET A 96 -27.95 8.18 -18.24
CA MET A 96 -27.91 8.39 -16.78
C MET A 96 -28.37 7.17 -15.96
N SER A 97 -29.18 6.28 -16.56
CA SER A 97 -29.72 5.09 -15.88
C SER A 97 -29.06 3.82 -16.40
N TYR A 98 -28.80 2.88 -15.50
CA TYR A 98 -28.29 1.54 -15.83
C TYR A 98 -29.16 0.84 -16.89
N GLU A 99 -30.49 0.88 -16.79
CA GLU A 99 -31.37 0.19 -17.75
C GLU A 99 -31.26 0.81 -19.15
N ALA A 100 -31.16 2.13 -19.22
CA ALA A 100 -30.97 2.84 -20.48
C ALA A 100 -29.59 2.54 -21.08
N CYS A 101 -28.53 2.47 -20.26
CA CYS A 101 -27.20 2.04 -20.68
C CYS A 101 -27.21 0.62 -21.27
N ARG A 102 -27.82 -0.33 -20.55
CA ARG A 102 -27.92 -1.72 -20.99
C ARG A 102 -28.67 -1.81 -22.31
N ARG A 103 -29.83 -1.14 -22.40
CA ARG A 103 -30.66 -1.16 -23.61
C ARG A 103 -29.98 -0.50 -24.81
N LEU A 104 -29.19 0.56 -24.60
CA LEU A 104 -28.44 1.24 -25.65
C LEU A 104 -27.35 0.34 -26.22
N ILE A 105 -26.62 -0.37 -25.35
CA ILE A 105 -25.57 -1.32 -25.78
C ILE A 105 -26.20 -2.51 -26.52
N GLU A 106 -27.29 -3.07 -25.98
CA GLU A 106 -28.05 -4.15 -26.65
C GLU A 106 -28.55 -3.74 -28.02
N PHE A 107 -29.11 -2.52 -28.14
CA PHE A 107 -29.54 -1.96 -29.42
C PHE A 107 -28.38 -1.83 -30.40
N GLY A 108 -27.25 -1.24 -29.97
CA GLY A 108 -26.07 -1.09 -30.82
C GLY A 108 -25.51 -2.43 -31.29
N LEU A 109 -25.48 -3.46 -30.42
CA LEU A 109 -25.02 -4.81 -30.77
C LEU A 109 -25.95 -5.53 -31.75
N HIS A 110 -27.25 -5.28 -31.64
CA HIS A 110 -28.27 -5.82 -32.55
C HIS A 110 -28.18 -5.20 -33.94
N GLU A 111 -28.06 -3.88 -34.03
CA GLU A 111 -27.93 -3.16 -35.31
C GLU A 111 -26.56 -3.40 -35.96
N ALA A 112 -25.50 -3.59 -35.18
CA ALA A 112 -24.17 -3.92 -35.66
C ALA A 112 -24.06 -5.40 -36.06
N ASN A 113 -24.78 -5.82 -37.10
CA ASN A 113 -24.87 -7.20 -37.58
C ASN A 113 -24.13 -7.44 -38.91
N LEU A 114 -24.03 -8.71 -39.30
CA LEU A 114 -23.35 -9.14 -40.53
C LEU A 114 -24.05 -8.65 -41.80
N LYS A 115 -25.38 -8.50 -41.78
CA LYS A 115 -26.16 -7.99 -42.91
C LYS A 115 -25.76 -6.55 -43.24
N LEU A 116 -25.69 -5.68 -42.23
CA LEU A 116 -25.21 -4.30 -42.40
C LEU A 116 -23.74 -4.26 -42.88
N LEU A 117 -22.89 -5.14 -42.35
CA LEU A 117 -21.49 -5.24 -42.80
C LEU A 117 -21.39 -5.59 -44.29
N TYR A 118 -22.25 -6.48 -44.78
CA TYR A 118 -22.32 -6.86 -46.19
C TYR A 118 -22.85 -5.72 -47.08
N GLU A 119 -23.91 -5.05 -46.64
CA GLU A 119 -24.53 -3.91 -47.34
C GLU A 119 -23.53 -2.75 -47.51
N LEU A 120 -22.79 -2.40 -46.46
CA LEU A 120 -21.74 -1.37 -46.51
C LEU A 120 -20.58 -1.72 -47.46
N GLY A 121 -20.40 -3.01 -47.78
CA GLY A 121 -19.41 -3.46 -48.76
C GLY A 121 -19.87 -3.35 -50.22
N SER A 122 -21.15 -3.07 -50.45
CA SER A 122 -21.78 -3.07 -51.78
C SER A 122 -21.83 -1.68 -52.43
N ASP A 123 -21.49 -0.61 -51.70
CA ASP A 123 -21.52 0.76 -52.22
C ASP A 123 -20.13 1.20 -52.73
N PRO A 124 -19.91 1.32 -54.06
CA PRO A 124 -18.65 1.79 -54.62
C PRO A 124 -18.52 3.33 -54.58
N ALA A 125 -19.56 4.06 -54.17
CA ALA A 125 -19.66 5.50 -54.40
C ALA A 125 -18.87 6.38 -53.40
N TYR A 126 -18.33 5.83 -52.32
CA TYR A 126 -17.74 6.63 -51.23
C TYR A 126 -16.30 6.25 -50.82
N ASN A 127 -15.51 5.73 -51.76
CA ASN A 127 -14.05 5.76 -51.60
C ASN A 127 -13.54 7.19 -51.85
N TYR A 128 -13.69 8.10 -50.89
CA TYR A 128 -12.84 9.29 -50.60
C TYR A 128 -13.60 10.24 -49.68
N SER A 129 -13.27 10.22 -48.38
CA SER A 129 -13.30 11.40 -47.50
C SER A 129 -12.52 11.10 -46.23
N ASP A 130 -11.20 10.93 -46.39
CA ASP A 130 -10.27 11.15 -45.29
C ASP A 130 -10.05 12.66 -45.16
N GLY A 131 -10.48 13.20 -44.02
CA GLY A 131 -10.31 14.60 -43.67
C GLY A 131 -9.37 14.72 -42.48
N GLY A 132 -8.05 14.78 -42.73
CA GLY A 132 -7.15 15.46 -41.79
C GLY A 132 -5.70 14.98 -41.71
N LYS A 133 -4.85 15.53 -42.60
CA LYS A 133 -3.41 15.85 -42.39
C LYS A 133 -2.47 14.69 -42.06
N HIS A 134 -1.67 14.26 -43.05
CA HIS A 134 -0.22 14.52 -43.09
C HIS A 134 0.35 14.12 -44.46
N GLY A 135 1.27 14.95 -44.97
CA GLY A 135 1.85 14.79 -46.30
C GLY A 135 2.80 13.60 -46.42
N GLY A 136 2.69 12.91 -47.55
CA GLY A 136 3.64 11.88 -47.99
C GLY A 136 3.23 11.35 -49.36
N LYS A 137 4.07 11.62 -50.37
CA LYS A 137 3.95 11.02 -51.71
C LYS A 137 3.89 9.50 -51.60
N LEU A 138 3.02 8.84 -52.37
CA LEU A 138 3.34 7.58 -53.06
C LEU A 138 2.26 7.21 -54.10
N GLU A 139 2.74 7.22 -55.34
CA GLU A 139 2.53 6.30 -56.46
C GLU A 139 1.12 5.79 -56.82
N THR A 140 0.74 6.18 -58.03
CA THR A 140 -0.44 5.75 -58.78
C THR A 140 -0.26 4.35 -59.34
N ASP A 141 -1.00 3.36 -58.83
CA ASP A 141 -1.26 2.11 -59.54
C ASP A 141 -2.73 2.05 -60.00
N LYS A 142 -2.90 2.21 -61.31
CA LYS A 142 -4.18 2.12 -62.01
C LYS A 142 -4.51 0.64 -62.26
N HIS A 143 -5.17 -0.01 -61.31
CA HIS A 143 -5.89 -1.25 -61.62
C HIS A 143 -7.34 -0.94 -62.00
N LYS A 144 -7.65 -1.22 -63.27
CA LYS A 144 -8.98 -1.16 -63.89
C LYS A 144 -9.98 -2.01 -63.10
N ILE A 145 -10.92 -1.38 -62.41
CA ILE A 145 -12.10 -2.03 -61.85
C ILE A 145 -13.11 -2.20 -63.00
N LYS A 146 -13.46 -3.47 -63.29
CA LYS A 146 -14.55 -3.81 -64.21
C LYS A 146 -15.89 -3.39 -63.60
N GLN A 147 -16.72 -2.75 -64.42
CA GLN A 147 -18.10 -2.39 -64.14
C GLN A 147 -19.00 -3.62 -63.91
N ASP A 148 -20.02 -3.40 -63.08
CA ASP A 148 -21.34 -4.07 -63.06
C ASP A 148 -21.40 -5.57 -62.73
N GLU A 149 -21.24 -5.90 -61.44
CA GLU A 149 -22.03 -6.98 -60.82
C GLU A 149 -22.70 -6.42 -59.56
N LYS A 150 -24.01 -6.16 -59.63
CA LYS A 150 -24.82 -5.91 -58.42
C LYS A 150 -24.71 -7.16 -57.55
N ARG A 151 -24.07 -7.02 -56.38
CA ARG A 151 -24.05 -8.06 -55.36
C ARG A 151 -25.48 -8.55 -55.07
N PRO A 152 -25.70 -9.86 -54.92
CA PRO A 152 -27.03 -10.41 -54.69
C PRO A 152 -27.66 -9.79 -53.43
N LEU A 153 -28.93 -9.37 -53.55
CA LEU A 153 -29.73 -8.97 -52.40
C LEU A 153 -29.87 -10.17 -51.47
N LEU A 154 -29.48 -10.01 -50.20
CA LEU A 154 -29.64 -11.06 -49.21
C LEU A 154 -31.15 -11.29 -48.94
N GLU A 155 -31.61 -12.53 -49.10
CA GLU A 155 -32.93 -12.95 -48.60
C GLU A 155 -32.94 -12.90 -47.06
N ASP A 156 -34.08 -12.59 -46.47
CA ASP A 156 -34.17 -12.32 -45.01
C ASP A 156 -33.86 -13.55 -44.13
N ASP A 157 -33.84 -14.77 -44.69
CA ASP A 157 -33.60 -16.04 -43.98
C ASP A 157 -32.17 -16.62 -44.16
N ILE A 158 -31.22 -15.84 -44.70
CA ILE A 158 -29.84 -16.31 -44.86
C ILE A 158 -29.12 -16.34 -43.49
N GLY A 159 -28.61 -17.52 -43.10
CA GLY A 159 -27.88 -17.70 -41.85
C GLY A 159 -26.51 -17.01 -41.83
N ASP A 160 -26.06 -16.63 -40.62
CA ASP A 160 -24.81 -15.89 -40.38
C ASP A 160 -23.57 -16.52 -41.02
N ASP A 161 -23.46 -17.86 -41.03
CA ASP A 161 -22.33 -18.58 -41.62
C ASP A 161 -22.22 -18.37 -43.14
N ALA A 162 -23.36 -18.28 -43.84
CA ALA A 162 -23.39 -18.04 -45.28
C ALA A 162 -23.00 -16.59 -45.61
N ILE A 163 -23.41 -15.62 -44.78
CA ILE A 163 -23.04 -14.20 -44.95
C ILE A 163 -21.53 -14.03 -44.72
N ILE A 164 -20.97 -14.73 -43.72
CA ILE A 164 -19.54 -14.71 -43.42
C ILE A 164 -18.70 -15.16 -44.62
N GLU A 165 -19.10 -16.18 -45.36
CA GLU A 165 -18.37 -16.66 -46.54
C GLU A 165 -18.39 -15.65 -47.70
N LEU A 166 -19.39 -14.78 -47.75
CA LEU A 166 -19.54 -13.75 -48.77
C LEU A 166 -18.71 -12.48 -48.49
N ILE A 167 -18.12 -12.35 -47.30
CA ILE A 167 -17.37 -11.16 -46.88
C ILE A 167 -15.87 -11.43 -46.91
N ASP A 168 -15.13 -10.63 -47.69
CA ASP A 168 -13.67 -10.63 -47.64
C ASP A 168 -13.15 -9.80 -46.45
N PHE A 169 -12.96 -10.48 -45.32
CA PHE A 169 -12.40 -9.87 -44.10
C PHE A 169 -10.95 -9.36 -44.24
N ALA A 170 -10.22 -9.71 -45.30
CA ALA A 170 -8.86 -9.21 -45.52
C ALA A 170 -8.86 -7.79 -46.13
N HIS A 171 -9.91 -7.43 -46.88
CA HIS A 171 -10.00 -6.17 -47.61
C HIS A 171 -11.30 -5.41 -47.33
N LEU A 172 -11.59 -5.18 -46.04
CA LEU A 172 -12.74 -4.35 -45.64
C LEU A 172 -12.52 -2.87 -45.99
N ASN A 173 -13.58 -2.19 -46.42
CA ASN A 173 -13.57 -0.74 -46.66
C ASN A 173 -13.63 0.06 -45.34
N GLY A 174 -13.49 1.40 -45.41
CA GLY A 174 -13.44 2.25 -44.21
C GLY A 174 -14.71 2.19 -43.34
N GLN A 175 -15.90 2.12 -43.94
CA GLN A 175 -17.18 2.04 -43.22
C GLN A 175 -17.38 0.67 -42.56
N GLN A 176 -17.01 -0.41 -43.26
CA GLN A 176 -17.01 -1.77 -42.71
C GLN A 176 -16.04 -1.88 -41.53
N LYS A 177 -14.86 -1.25 -41.63
CA LYS A 177 -13.89 -1.20 -40.53
C LYS A 177 -14.42 -0.43 -39.33
N GLU A 178 -15.09 0.71 -39.54
CA GLU A 178 -15.70 1.48 -38.45
C GLU A 178 -16.86 0.72 -37.79
N LEU A 179 -17.66 -0.03 -38.56
CA LEU A 179 -18.69 -0.90 -38.01
C LEU A 179 -18.11 -1.98 -37.09
N CYS A 180 -17.07 -2.69 -37.57
CA CYS A 180 -16.37 -3.68 -36.76
C CYS A 180 -15.78 -3.05 -35.48
N ARG A 181 -15.19 -1.85 -35.58
CA ARG A 181 -14.69 -1.09 -34.43
C ARG A 181 -15.78 -0.77 -33.42
N CYS A 182 -16.93 -0.28 -33.89
CA CYS A 182 -18.05 0.02 -33.02
C CYS A 182 -18.55 -1.24 -32.31
N ARG A 183 -18.70 -2.37 -33.03
CA ARG A 183 -19.11 -3.65 -32.45
C ARG A 183 -18.14 -4.14 -31.38
N GLN A 184 -16.83 -4.10 -31.64
CA GLN A 184 -15.82 -4.48 -30.65
C GLN A 184 -15.88 -3.61 -29.38
N ASN A 185 -16.06 -2.30 -29.53
CA ASN A 185 -16.22 -1.39 -28.39
C ASN A 185 -17.51 -1.69 -27.61
N LEU A 186 -18.63 -1.95 -28.30
CA LEU A 186 -19.90 -2.28 -27.65
C LEU A 186 -19.83 -3.59 -26.88
N ILE A 187 -19.19 -4.64 -27.42
CA ILE A 187 -18.98 -5.92 -26.72
C ILE A 187 -18.16 -5.69 -25.45
N ARG A 188 -17.11 -4.88 -25.53
CA ARG A 188 -16.28 -4.52 -24.38
C ARG A 188 -17.07 -3.69 -23.36
N TYR A 189 -17.89 -2.75 -23.80
CA TYR A 189 -18.73 -1.93 -22.92
C TYR A 189 -19.79 -2.78 -22.24
N GLU A 190 -20.42 -3.72 -22.94
CA GLU A 190 -21.33 -4.70 -22.35
C GLU A 190 -20.64 -5.48 -21.23
N HIS A 191 -19.41 -5.95 -21.48
CA HIS A 191 -18.63 -6.67 -20.48
C HIS A 191 -18.29 -5.79 -19.26
N SER A 192 -17.87 -4.54 -19.47
CA SER A 192 -17.60 -3.61 -18.37
C SER A 192 -18.88 -3.25 -17.60
N LEU A 193 -20.03 -3.12 -18.27
CA LEU A 193 -21.30 -2.83 -17.61
C LEU A 193 -21.70 -3.97 -16.66
N ARG A 194 -21.52 -5.22 -17.10
CA ARG A 194 -21.76 -6.42 -16.28
C ARG A 194 -20.80 -6.50 -15.09
N ALA A 195 -19.52 -6.17 -15.30
CA ALA A 195 -18.56 -6.11 -14.19
C ALA A 195 -18.97 -5.04 -13.17
N TYR A 196 -19.39 -3.86 -13.62
CA TYR A 196 -19.84 -2.78 -12.74
C TYR A 196 -21.15 -3.12 -12.01
N GLU A 197 -22.10 -3.76 -12.69
CA GLU A 197 -23.32 -4.31 -12.09
C GLU A 197 -23.00 -5.24 -10.92
N ASN A 198 -22.08 -6.19 -11.13
CA ASN A 198 -21.69 -7.14 -10.08
C ASN A 198 -20.96 -6.44 -8.91
N THR A 199 -20.16 -5.41 -9.18
CA THR A 199 -19.53 -4.59 -8.14
C THR A 199 -20.57 -3.84 -7.28
N LEU A 200 -21.62 -3.31 -7.90
CA LEU A 200 -22.70 -2.60 -7.20
C LEU A 200 -23.63 -3.53 -6.42
N GLY A 201 -23.73 -4.81 -6.80
CA GLY A 201 -24.46 -5.84 -6.06
C GLY A 201 -25.84 -6.15 -6.64
N ASP A 202 -26.88 -6.06 -5.82
CA ASP A 202 -28.24 -6.44 -6.25
C ASP A 202 -28.89 -5.38 -7.15
N TYR A 203 -29.87 -5.81 -7.95
CA TYR A 203 -30.53 -4.97 -8.95
C TYR A 203 -31.03 -3.62 -8.40
N ARG A 204 -31.55 -3.59 -7.16
CA ARG A 204 -32.05 -2.35 -6.56
C ARG A 204 -30.93 -1.38 -6.23
N THR A 205 -29.83 -1.88 -5.69
CA THR A 205 -28.63 -1.09 -5.40
C THR A 205 -28.00 -0.57 -6.67
N VAL A 206 -27.96 -1.39 -7.74
CA VAL A 206 -27.49 -0.96 -9.07
C VAL A 206 -28.29 0.24 -9.57
N GLN A 207 -29.63 0.20 -9.53
CA GLN A 207 -30.44 1.33 -10.00
C GLN A 207 -30.22 2.62 -9.22
N GLN A 208 -29.93 2.52 -7.92
CA GLN A 208 -29.76 3.68 -7.05
C GLN A 208 -28.35 4.27 -7.12
N ASN A 209 -27.34 3.41 -7.25
CA ASN A 209 -25.93 3.78 -7.11
C ASN A 209 -25.17 3.80 -8.45
N PHE A 210 -25.82 3.49 -9.58
CA PHE A 210 -25.19 3.58 -10.89
C PHE A 210 -24.78 5.03 -11.20
N ASP A 211 -23.48 5.25 -11.34
CA ASP A 211 -22.93 6.52 -11.77
C ASP A 211 -22.47 6.43 -13.24
N HIS A 212 -23.20 7.13 -14.11
CA HIS A 212 -22.89 7.21 -15.54
C HIS A 212 -21.55 7.90 -15.85
N VAL A 213 -21.11 8.85 -15.01
CA VAL A 213 -19.83 9.55 -15.20
C VAL A 213 -18.69 8.59 -14.89
N PHE A 214 -18.78 7.92 -13.74
CA PHE A 214 -17.85 6.85 -13.37
C PHE A 214 -17.80 5.77 -14.44
N TYR A 215 -18.96 5.30 -14.92
CA TYR A 215 -19.01 4.24 -15.93
C TYR A 215 -18.39 4.67 -17.28
N ASP A 216 -18.57 5.94 -17.71
CA ASP A 216 -17.94 6.44 -18.94
C ASP A 216 -16.41 6.41 -18.87
N GLU A 217 -15.84 6.70 -17.69
CA GLU A 217 -14.41 6.55 -17.45
C GLU A 217 -13.99 5.07 -17.35
N PHE A 218 -14.73 4.29 -16.57
CA PHE A 218 -14.47 2.87 -16.30
C PHE A 218 -14.37 2.05 -17.58
N ARG A 219 -15.35 2.17 -18.49
CA ARG A 219 -15.40 1.42 -19.76
C ARG A 219 -14.20 1.71 -20.68
N ARG A 220 -13.51 2.85 -20.46
CA ARG A 220 -12.34 3.31 -21.22
C ARG A 220 -11.00 2.96 -20.55
N LYS A 221 -10.97 2.54 -19.28
CA LYS A 221 -9.75 2.12 -18.57
C LYS A 221 -9.37 0.67 -18.94
N CYS A 222 -8.10 0.30 -18.79
CA CYS A 222 -7.68 -1.10 -18.91
C CYS A 222 -7.91 -1.84 -17.58
N PRO A 223 -8.01 -3.19 -17.59
CA PRO A 223 -8.29 -3.98 -16.38
C PRO A 223 -7.41 -3.66 -15.19
N LEU A 224 -6.09 -3.57 -15.41
CA LEU A 224 -5.16 -3.28 -14.32
C LEU A 224 -5.42 -1.90 -13.70
N ASN A 225 -5.71 -0.88 -14.51
CA ASN A 225 -5.88 0.50 -14.04
C ASN A 225 -7.06 0.63 -13.06
N PHE A 226 -8.27 0.24 -13.47
CA PHE A 226 -9.43 0.36 -12.57
C PHE A 226 -9.34 -0.58 -11.36
N CYS A 227 -8.67 -1.74 -11.49
CA CYS A 227 -8.50 -2.66 -10.38
C CYS A 227 -7.56 -2.08 -9.31
N LEU A 228 -6.53 -1.34 -9.74
CA LEU A 228 -5.68 -0.57 -8.84
C LEU A 228 -6.46 0.56 -8.18
N ASP A 229 -7.30 1.29 -8.92
CA ASP A 229 -8.16 2.34 -8.34
C ASP A 229 -9.05 1.76 -7.23
N PHE A 230 -9.77 0.66 -7.49
CA PHE A 230 -10.59 0.00 -6.47
C PHE A 230 -9.78 -0.51 -5.27
N ALA A 231 -8.59 -1.05 -5.50
CA ALA A 231 -7.70 -1.45 -4.42
C ALA A 231 -7.30 -0.23 -3.57
N ASN A 232 -6.98 0.90 -4.21
CA ASN A 232 -6.62 2.15 -3.52
C ASN A 232 -7.77 2.71 -2.67
N ASP A 233 -9.00 2.60 -3.18
CA ASP A 233 -10.22 2.99 -2.45
C ASP A 233 -10.56 2.04 -1.28
N GLY A 234 -9.87 0.90 -1.18
CA GLY A 234 -10.08 -0.11 -0.15
C GLY A 234 -11.26 -1.04 -0.40
N ASP A 235 -11.83 -1.03 -1.62
CA ASP A 235 -12.99 -1.85 -1.98
C ASP A 235 -12.56 -3.27 -2.41
N ALA A 236 -12.40 -4.14 -1.41
CA ALA A 236 -12.01 -5.53 -1.63
C ALA A 236 -13.04 -6.31 -2.48
N ASN A 237 -14.33 -5.98 -2.37
CA ASN A 237 -15.39 -6.64 -3.12
C ASN A 237 -15.34 -6.25 -4.61
N ALA A 238 -15.10 -4.98 -4.91
CA ALA A 238 -14.88 -4.54 -6.29
C ALA A 238 -13.65 -5.22 -6.91
N VAL A 239 -12.55 -5.35 -6.16
CA VAL A 239 -11.34 -6.04 -6.62
C VAL A 239 -11.61 -7.54 -6.86
N GLU A 240 -12.37 -8.20 -5.98
CA GLU A 240 -12.78 -9.61 -6.15
C GLU A 240 -13.56 -9.80 -7.46
N ASN A 241 -14.57 -8.96 -7.69
CA ASN A 241 -15.36 -8.97 -8.92
C ASN A 241 -14.49 -8.69 -10.16
N CYS A 242 -13.55 -7.74 -10.07
CA CYS A 242 -12.63 -7.46 -11.18
C CYS A 242 -11.74 -8.68 -11.49
N LEU A 243 -11.18 -9.33 -10.48
CA LEU A 243 -10.37 -10.53 -10.63
C LEU A 243 -11.16 -11.70 -11.22
N ASP A 244 -12.45 -11.82 -10.87
CA ASP A 244 -13.34 -12.82 -11.44
C ASP A 244 -13.62 -12.58 -12.94
N PHE A 245 -14.00 -11.36 -13.34
CA PHE A 245 -14.32 -11.03 -14.72
C PHE A 245 -13.10 -10.93 -15.65
N TYR A 246 -11.96 -10.48 -15.11
CA TYR A 246 -10.74 -10.19 -15.89
C TYR A 246 -9.57 -11.08 -15.45
N THR A 247 -9.83 -12.31 -15.00
CA THR A 247 -8.80 -13.24 -14.49
C THR A 247 -7.60 -13.38 -15.44
N ALA A 248 -7.85 -13.49 -16.76
CA ALA A 248 -6.80 -13.67 -17.76
C ALA A 248 -5.80 -12.49 -17.78
N ASP A 249 -6.30 -11.27 -17.62
CA ASP A 249 -5.51 -10.05 -17.66
C ASP A 249 -4.86 -9.74 -16.30
N LEU A 250 -5.58 -10.01 -15.20
CA LEU A 250 -5.19 -9.56 -13.85
C LEU A 250 -4.36 -10.56 -13.05
N LYS A 251 -4.44 -11.87 -13.32
CA LYS A 251 -3.76 -12.89 -12.51
C LYS A 251 -2.25 -12.64 -12.38
N LYS A 252 -1.62 -12.10 -13.44
CA LYS A 252 -0.18 -11.80 -13.49
C LYS A 252 0.22 -10.59 -12.64
N HIS A 253 -0.76 -9.84 -12.15
CA HIS A 253 -0.63 -8.62 -11.37
C HIS A 253 -1.18 -8.74 -9.94
N LEU A 254 -1.68 -9.92 -9.53
CA LEU A 254 -2.42 -10.10 -8.28
C LEU A 254 -1.71 -9.50 -7.05
N LEU A 255 -0.43 -9.84 -6.84
CA LEU A 255 0.34 -9.30 -5.72
C LEU A 255 0.56 -7.78 -5.79
N ALA A 256 0.73 -7.23 -7.00
CA ALA A 256 0.86 -5.80 -7.20
C ALA A 256 -0.45 -5.05 -6.91
N ILE A 257 -1.59 -5.66 -7.25
CA ILE A 257 -2.92 -5.15 -6.89
C ILE A 257 -3.11 -5.18 -5.38
N LEU A 258 -2.78 -6.30 -4.73
CA LEU A 258 -2.85 -6.44 -3.27
C LEU A 258 -1.95 -5.44 -2.52
N SER A 259 -0.78 -5.12 -3.08
CA SER A 259 0.11 -4.09 -2.53
C SER A 259 -0.46 -2.67 -2.63
N ASN A 260 -1.50 -2.44 -3.45
CA ASN A 260 -2.09 -1.12 -3.66
C ASN A 260 -3.25 -0.80 -2.68
N PHE A 261 -3.68 -1.75 -1.86
CA PHE A 261 -4.60 -1.47 -0.76
C PHE A 261 -3.99 -0.46 0.23
N PRO A 262 -4.79 0.41 0.88
CA PRO A 262 -4.29 1.32 1.90
C PRO A 262 -3.59 0.57 3.03
N GLU A 263 -2.45 1.07 3.50
CA GLU A 263 -1.72 0.44 4.60
C GLU A 263 -2.50 0.45 5.93
N THR A 264 -3.46 1.36 6.06
CA THR A 264 -4.38 1.46 7.22
C THR A 264 -5.58 0.51 7.11
N LEU A 265 -5.80 -0.13 5.96
CA LEU A 265 -6.90 -1.07 5.77
C LEU A 265 -6.58 -2.39 6.46
N SER A 266 -7.51 -2.91 7.26
CA SER A 266 -7.31 -4.20 7.91
C SER A 266 -7.21 -5.33 6.87
N PRO A 267 -6.17 -6.18 6.91
CA PRO A 267 -6.02 -7.35 6.05
C PRO A 267 -7.19 -8.33 6.06
N TYR A 268 -7.99 -8.34 7.12
CA TYR A 268 -9.20 -9.16 7.21
C TYR A 268 -10.27 -8.75 6.20
N GLN A 269 -10.32 -7.47 5.79
CA GLN A 269 -11.32 -6.98 4.84
C GLN A 269 -11.08 -7.50 3.42
N TYR A 270 -9.81 -7.78 3.07
CA TYR A 270 -9.42 -8.34 1.76
C TYR A 270 -8.88 -9.78 1.87
N ARG A 271 -9.16 -10.48 2.99
CA ARG A 271 -8.67 -11.84 3.26
C ARG A 271 -8.96 -12.82 2.13
N ASN A 272 -10.13 -12.72 1.49
CA ASN A 272 -10.55 -13.64 0.43
C ASN A 272 -9.68 -13.51 -0.84
N LEU A 273 -9.01 -12.37 -1.02
CA LEU A 273 -8.13 -12.11 -2.16
C LEU A 273 -6.71 -12.65 -1.95
N LEU A 274 -6.34 -12.99 -0.71
CA LEU A 274 -4.98 -13.43 -0.36
C LEU A 274 -4.69 -14.84 -0.92
N PRO A 275 -3.60 -15.02 -1.69
CA PRO A 275 -3.19 -16.35 -2.15
C PRO A 275 -2.84 -17.27 -0.98
N CYS A 276 -3.18 -18.56 -1.11
CA CYS A 276 -2.83 -19.59 -0.14
C CYS A 276 -1.93 -20.67 -0.74
N LEU A 277 -1.19 -21.39 0.12
CA LEU A 277 -0.45 -22.58 -0.26
C LEU A 277 -1.30 -23.83 0.00
N ARG A 278 -1.40 -24.72 -0.99
CA ARG A 278 -2.03 -26.05 -0.87
C ARG A 278 -1.01 -27.16 -1.10
N GLY A 279 -0.97 -28.13 -0.18
CA GLY A 279 -0.09 -29.29 -0.27
C GLY A 279 1.40 -28.94 -0.08
N LYS A 280 2.30 -29.58 -0.86
CA LYS A 280 3.75 -29.33 -0.83
C LYS A 280 4.11 -28.07 -1.62
N ASP A 281 3.69 -26.91 -1.13
CA ASP A 281 4.14 -25.59 -1.60
C ASP A 281 3.62 -25.14 -2.98
N LYS A 282 2.43 -25.60 -3.36
CA LYS A 282 1.75 -25.08 -4.57
C LYS A 282 0.88 -23.88 -4.20
N VAL A 283 1.12 -22.75 -4.86
CA VAL A 283 0.25 -21.58 -4.77
C VAL A 283 -1.10 -21.90 -5.41
N PHE A 284 -2.18 -21.61 -4.70
CA PHE A 284 -3.53 -21.72 -5.24
C PHE A 284 -3.71 -20.64 -6.31
N GLU A 285 -3.89 -21.07 -7.56
CA GLU A 285 -4.17 -20.16 -8.65
C GLU A 285 -5.58 -19.59 -8.54
N TRP A 286 -5.70 -18.27 -8.68
CA TRP A 286 -7.01 -17.63 -8.79
C TRP A 286 -7.77 -18.19 -9.99
N ARG A 287 -9.05 -18.52 -9.78
CA ARG A 287 -9.96 -19.02 -10.82
C ARG A 287 -11.25 -18.22 -10.77
N SER A 288 -11.83 -17.96 -11.93
CA SER A 288 -13.15 -17.34 -11.99
C SER A 288 -14.18 -18.24 -11.29
N LEU A 289 -14.89 -17.66 -10.32
CA LEU A 289 -15.95 -18.26 -9.53
C LEU A 289 -17.29 -18.20 -10.28
N SER A 290 -17.54 -17.16 -11.07
CA SER A 290 -18.79 -17.01 -11.83
C SER A 290 -18.86 -17.90 -13.08
N GLY A 291 -17.76 -18.54 -13.48
CA GLY A 291 -17.68 -19.29 -14.73
C GLY A 291 -17.85 -18.39 -15.97
N SER A 292 -17.72 -17.07 -15.79
CA SER A 292 -17.79 -16.10 -16.88
C SER A 292 -16.66 -16.39 -17.85
N LYS A 293 -17.02 -16.70 -19.10
CA LYS A 293 -16.02 -16.89 -20.16
C LYS A 293 -15.25 -15.58 -20.34
N PRO A 294 -13.90 -15.59 -20.29
CA PRO A 294 -13.08 -14.43 -20.60
C PRO A 294 -13.54 -13.77 -21.90
N LEU A 295 -13.43 -12.45 -21.99
CA LEU A 295 -13.73 -11.72 -23.22
C LEU A 295 -12.95 -12.27 -24.43
N GLN A 296 -11.75 -12.81 -24.20
CA GLN A 296 -10.89 -13.47 -25.21
C GLN A 296 -11.48 -14.77 -25.78
N ASP A 297 -12.33 -15.48 -25.03
CA ASP A 297 -12.96 -16.72 -25.49
C ASP A 297 -14.23 -16.45 -26.33
N ARG A 298 -14.71 -15.20 -26.37
CA ARG A 298 -15.79 -14.76 -27.26
C ARG A 298 -15.19 -14.32 -28.60
N THR A 299 -14.89 -15.30 -29.47
CA THR A 299 -14.49 -15.01 -30.85
C THR A 299 -15.67 -14.41 -31.62
N ASP A 300 -15.75 -13.09 -31.68
CA ASP A 300 -16.73 -12.38 -32.50
C ASP A 300 -16.20 -12.21 -33.95
N TRP A 301 -17.09 -12.23 -34.94
CA TRP A 301 -16.73 -12.07 -36.35
C TRP A 301 -16.06 -10.72 -36.62
N SER A 302 -16.35 -9.68 -35.84
CA SER A 302 -15.72 -8.35 -35.99
C SER A 302 -14.23 -8.38 -35.68
N SER A 303 -13.73 -9.40 -35.00
CA SER A 303 -12.31 -9.60 -34.68
C SER A 303 -11.53 -10.39 -35.74
N ARG A 304 -12.17 -10.80 -36.85
CA ARG A 304 -11.54 -11.58 -37.92
C ARG A 304 -10.66 -10.76 -38.86
N ASP A 305 -10.93 -9.47 -39.02
CA ASP A 305 -10.07 -8.58 -39.79
C ASP A 305 -8.79 -8.28 -39.00
N ARG A 306 -7.66 -8.78 -39.50
CA ARG A 306 -6.33 -8.60 -38.89
C ARG A 306 -5.77 -7.20 -39.09
N THR A 307 -6.34 -6.41 -39.99
CA THR A 307 -5.93 -5.01 -40.26
C THR A 307 -6.60 -4.00 -39.32
N LEU A 308 -7.62 -4.42 -38.57
CA LEU A 308 -8.27 -3.55 -37.59
C LEU A 308 -7.37 -3.28 -36.39
N THR A 309 -7.02 -2.01 -36.23
CA THR A 309 -6.17 -1.51 -35.14
C THR A 309 -6.88 -1.40 -33.80
N VAL A 310 -8.15 -1.81 -33.66
CA VAL A 310 -8.86 -1.70 -32.37
C VAL A 310 -8.36 -2.75 -31.39
N GLY A 311 -8.14 -3.97 -31.87
CA GLY A 311 -7.47 -5.02 -31.10
C GLY A 311 -6.03 -4.68 -30.75
N SER A 312 -5.32 -3.91 -31.59
CA SER A 312 -3.99 -3.39 -31.26
C SER A 312 -4.08 -2.20 -30.29
N TYR A 313 -4.93 -1.21 -30.54
CA TYR A 313 -5.11 -0.01 -29.71
C TYR A 313 -5.37 -0.33 -28.24
N TRP A 314 -6.26 -1.29 -27.96
CA TRP A 314 -6.55 -1.67 -26.58
C TRP A 314 -5.41 -2.49 -25.95
N LYS A 315 -4.70 -3.31 -26.73
CA LYS A 315 -3.48 -3.99 -26.27
C LYS A 315 -2.36 -2.99 -26.00
N ASP A 316 -2.09 -2.08 -26.93
CA ASP A 316 -1.12 -1.00 -26.82
C ASP A 316 -1.40 -0.13 -25.60
N ARG A 317 -2.68 0.21 -25.34
CA ARG A 317 -3.08 0.98 -24.16
C ARG A 317 -2.87 0.20 -22.86
N GLN A 318 -3.17 -1.10 -22.85
CA GLN A 318 -2.92 -1.96 -21.71
C GLN A 318 -1.42 -2.11 -21.44
N GLU A 319 -0.62 -2.39 -22.47
CA GLU A 319 0.83 -2.53 -22.38
C GLU A 319 1.51 -1.21 -21.99
N SER A 320 1.04 -0.09 -22.53
CA SER A 320 1.52 1.25 -22.18
C SER A 320 1.26 1.57 -20.72
N PHE A 321 0.03 1.36 -20.22
CA PHE A 321 -0.29 1.59 -18.82
C PHE A 321 0.46 0.63 -17.90
N GLU A 322 0.52 -0.66 -18.24
CA GLU A 322 1.30 -1.65 -17.48
C GLU A 322 2.76 -1.19 -17.36
N THR A 323 3.37 -0.76 -18.46
CA THR A 323 4.77 -0.29 -18.47
C THR A 323 4.95 0.92 -17.57
N GLU A 324 4.10 1.94 -17.71
CA GLU A 324 4.14 3.16 -16.89
C GLU A 324 3.95 2.86 -15.39
N PHE A 325 2.99 2.01 -15.05
CA PHE A 325 2.72 1.62 -13.66
C PHE A 325 3.94 0.98 -12.99
N TYR A 326 4.58 0.05 -13.70
CA TYR A 326 5.76 -0.63 -13.18
C TYR A 326 7.02 0.23 -13.19
N GLU A 327 7.16 1.18 -14.12
CA GLU A 327 8.23 2.19 -14.07
C GLU A 327 8.11 3.09 -12.85
N LYS A 328 6.89 3.49 -12.48
CA LYS A 328 6.60 4.23 -11.25
C LYS A 328 6.80 3.39 -9.98
N ASN A 329 6.61 2.07 -10.07
CA ASN A 329 6.69 1.13 -8.95
C ASN A 329 7.70 -0.01 -9.22
N PRO A 330 9.01 0.29 -9.29
CA PRO A 330 10.02 -0.71 -9.65
C PRO A 330 10.09 -1.90 -8.68
N GLN A 331 9.79 -1.67 -7.40
CA GLN A 331 9.73 -2.71 -6.36
C GLN A 331 8.66 -3.77 -6.64
N LEU A 332 7.59 -3.42 -7.35
CA LEU A 332 6.50 -4.34 -7.69
C LEU A 332 6.77 -5.16 -8.96
N LYS A 333 7.81 -4.83 -9.74
CA LYS A 333 8.14 -5.55 -10.99
C LYS A 333 8.41 -7.03 -10.75
N LYS A 334 9.07 -7.37 -9.64
CA LYS A 334 9.37 -8.77 -9.28
C LYS A 334 8.11 -9.60 -8.98
N PHE A 335 7.02 -8.95 -8.59
CA PHE A 335 5.73 -9.58 -8.35
C PHE A 335 4.87 -9.68 -9.62
N LYS A 336 5.37 -9.21 -10.77
CA LYS A 336 4.74 -9.41 -12.08
C LYS A 336 5.11 -10.78 -12.62
N GLY A 337 4.15 -11.69 -12.72
CA GLY A 337 4.41 -13.01 -13.30
C GLY A 337 3.18 -13.90 -13.37
N PRO A 338 3.08 -14.77 -14.39
CA PRO A 338 1.95 -15.69 -14.54
C PRO A 338 2.00 -16.87 -13.56
N ILE A 339 3.18 -17.19 -13.01
CA ILE A 339 3.41 -18.29 -12.07
C ILE A 339 4.00 -17.68 -10.80
N MET A 340 3.36 -17.97 -9.67
CA MET A 340 3.81 -17.52 -8.35
C MET A 340 4.46 -18.68 -7.62
N THR A 341 5.67 -18.47 -7.09
CA THR A 341 6.37 -19.47 -6.27
C THR A 341 6.06 -19.26 -4.78
N SER A 342 6.27 -20.30 -3.98
CA SER A 342 6.11 -20.22 -2.53
C SER A 342 7.07 -19.21 -1.90
N GLU A 343 8.29 -19.10 -2.44
CA GLU A 343 9.31 -18.17 -1.98
C GLU A 343 8.89 -16.72 -2.27
N LEU A 344 8.43 -16.45 -3.49
CA LEU A 344 7.98 -15.11 -3.89
C LEU A 344 6.76 -14.65 -3.09
N LEU A 345 5.83 -15.57 -2.80
CA LEU A 345 4.67 -15.28 -1.97
C LEU A 345 5.07 -14.98 -0.52
N THR A 346 6.01 -15.75 0.04
CA THR A 346 6.56 -15.51 1.38
C THR A 346 7.26 -14.14 1.45
N GLU A 347 8.08 -13.83 0.44
CA GLU A 347 8.75 -12.54 0.29
C GLU A 347 7.72 -11.39 0.23
N TRP A 348 6.64 -11.55 -0.53
CA TRP A 348 5.58 -10.54 -0.61
C TRP A 348 4.92 -10.27 0.74
N PHE A 349 4.56 -11.31 1.52
CA PHE A 349 3.96 -11.13 2.85
C PHE A 349 4.89 -10.37 3.80
N ILE A 350 6.19 -10.72 3.77
CA ILE A 350 7.23 -10.05 4.58
C ILE A 350 7.36 -8.59 4.19
N GLU A 351 7.57 -8.31 2.90
CA GLU A 351 7.76 -6.94 2.42
C GLU A 351 6.52 -6.09 2.61
N ARG A 352 5.34 -6.64 2.36
CA ARG A 352 4.09 -5.91 2.56
C ARG A 352 3.84 -5.57 4.02
N ALA A 353 4.14 -6.49 4.95
CA ALA A 353 4.02 -6.20 6.38
C ALA A 353 4.99 -5.08 6.82
N LEU A 354 6.23 -5.10 6.30
CA LEU A 354 7.21 -4.05 6.57
C LEU A 354 6.82 -2.70 5.93
N ASP A 355 6.28 -2.70 4.72
CA ASP A 355 5.77 -1.49 4.06
C ASP A 355 4.63 -0.85 4.85
N ILE A 356 3.70 -1.67 5.37
CA ILE A 356 2.59 -1.21 6.21
C ILE A 356 3.12 -0.53 7.47
N GLU A 357 4.03 -1.20 8.20
CA GLU A 357 4.62 -0.65 9.43
C GLU A 357 5.40 0.64 9.11
N GLN A 358 6.26 0.64 8.09
CA GLN A 358 7.10 1.79 7.76
C GLN A 358 6.28 3.03 7.36
N ARG A 359 5.16 2.85 6.66
CA ARG A 359 4.33 3.97 6.17
C ARG A 359 3.35 4.49 7.21
N THR A 360 2.81 3.61 8.06
CA THR A 360 1.78 3.98 9.05
C THR A 360 2.36 4.23 10.43
N LEU A 361 3.54 3.66 10.74
CA LEU A 361 4.11 3.55 12.08
C LEU A 361 3.20 2.75 13.04
N LEU A 362 2.25 1.97 12.50
CA LEU A 362 1.34 1.10 13.24
C LEU A 362 1.65 -0.36 12.91
N SER A 363 1.85 -1.19 13.93
CA SER A 363 2.15 -2.62 13.74
C SER A 363 0.90 -3.49 13.60
N SER A 364 -0.28 -2.98 13.96
CA SER A 364 -1.52 -3.76 14.01
C SER A 364 -1.88 -4.42 12.67
N CYS A 365 -1.95 -3.66 11.58
CA CYS A 365 -2.23 -4.22 10.24
C CYS A 365 -1.11 -5.16 9.76
N ALA A 366 0.15 -4.85 10.05
CA ALA A 366 1.29 -5.71 9.69
C ALA A 366 1.22 -7.08 10.39
N ILE A 367 0.92 -7.09 11.70
CA ILE A 367 0.73 -8.31 12.51
C ILE A 367 -0.47 -9.13 11.97
N GLN A 368 -1.60 -8.47 11.69
CA GLN A 368 -2.78 -9.13 11.14
C GLN A 368 -2.49 -9.80 9.78
N LEU A 369 -1.72 -9.15 8.91
CA LEU A 369 -1.34 -9.70 7.61
C LEU A 369 -0.49 -10.98 7.75
N LEU A 370 0.50 -10.96 8.65
CA LEU A 370 1.37 -12.12 8.89
C LEU A 370 0.63 -13.26 9.59
N HIS A 371 -0.29 -12.94 10.48
CA HIS A 371 -1.17 -13.93 11.10
C HIS A 371 -2.03 -14.64 10.04
N LEU A 372 -2.68 -13.88 9.16
CA LEU A 372 -3.42 -14.44 8.02
C LEU A 372 -2.52 -15.26 7.10
N GLY A 373 -1.30 -14.80 6.80
CA GLY A 373 -0.33 -15.57 6.03
C GLY A 373 -0.04 -16.95 6.66
N THR A 374 0.06 -17.01 7.99
CA THR A 374 0.24 -18.27 8.72
C THR A 374 -0.97 -19.18 8.58
N GLU A 375 -2.20 -18.65 8.68
CA GLU A 375 -3.44 -19.41 8.43
C GLU A 375 -3.54 -19.92 6.98
N LEU A 376 -2.96 -19.20 6.02
CA LEU A 376 -2.90 -19.55 4.60
C LEU A 376 -1.74 -20.51 4.25
N ASN A 377 -1.09 -21.09 5.27
CA ASN A 377 0.06 -22.00 5.19
C ASN A 377 1.34 -21.38 4.60
N ILE A 378 1.49 -20.05 4.65
CA ILE A 378 2.74 -19.39 4.22
C ILE A 378 3.85 -19.65 5.25
N LYS A 379 5.02 -20.03 4.76
CA LYS A 379 6.16 -20.44 5.59
C LYS A 379 6.99 -19.23 6.04
N ASN A 380 7.83 -19.44 7.04
CA ASN A 380 8.87 -18.47 7.48
C ASN A 380 8.34 -17.08 7.89
N LEU A 381 7.07 -16.95 8.29
CA LEU A 381 6.51 -15.67 8.76
C LEU A 381 6.62 -15.47 10.28
N LYS A 382 6.83 -16.55 11.04
CA LYS A 382 6.76 -16.56 12.50
C LYS A 382 7.75 -15.59 13.16
N GLU A 383 9.01 -15.57 12.71
CA GLU A 383 10.05 -14.71 13.29
C GLU A 383 9.65 -13.23 13.20
N LEU A 384 9.25 -12.77 12.00
CA LEU A 384 8.83 -11.38 11.78
C LEU A 384 7.55 -11.04 12.55
N HIS A 385 6.59 -11.96 12.57
CA HIS A 385 5.35 -11.79 13.32
C HIS A 385 5.63 -11.61 14.82
N ASP A 386 6.50 -12.45 15.39
CA ASP A 386 6.85 -12.39 16.81
C ASP A 386 7.65 -11.13 17.16
N ASP A 387 8.57 -10.70 16.28
CA ASP A 387 9.30 -9.44 16.42
C ASP A 387 8.37 -8.22 16.36
N LEU A 388 7.37 -8.20 15.47
CA LEU A 388 6.41 -7.09 15.37
C LEU A 388 5.47 -7.04 16.58
N ILE A 389 5.06 -8.18 17.15
CA ILE A 389 4.31 -8.21 18.41
C ILE A 389 5.16 -7.67 19.56
N GLU A 390 6.45 -8.03 19.61
CA GLU A 390 7.36 -7.50 20.61
C GLU A 390 7.52 -5.98 20.48
N PHE A 391 7.73 -5.50 19.25
CA PHE A 391 7.83 -4.08 18.95
C PHE A 391 6.56 -3.31 19.34
N ASP A 392 5.38 -3.82 18.96
CA ASP A 392 4.07 -3.24 19.29
C ASP A 392 3.90 -3.09 20.82
N ARG A 393 4.23 -4.14 21.58
CA ARG A 393 4.20 -4.09 23.06
C ARG A 393 5.17 -3.06 23.63
N ILE A 394 6.37 -2.95 23.08
CA ILE A 394 7.35 -1.96 23.56
C ILE A 394 6.78 -0.55 23.36
N VAL A 395 6.29 -0.28 22.15
CA VAL A 395 5.80 1.04 21.74
C VAL A 395 4.54 1.45 22.52
N TYR A 396 3.54 0.57 22.62
CA TYR A 396 2.24 0.93 23.20
C TYR A 396 2.10 0.62 24.70
N ASP A 397 2.67 -0.49 25.18
CA ASP A 397 2.46 -0.94 26.57
C ASP A 397 3.61 -0.55 27.51
N CYS A 398 4.84 -0.42 26.97
CA CYS A 398 6.05 -0.27 27.79
C CYS A 398 6.60 1.17 27.85
N CYS A 399 6.43 1.96 26.80
CA CYS A 399 6.86 3.36 26.79
C CYS A 399 6.05 4.21 27.80
N THR A 400 6.74 5.06 28.56
CA THR A 400 6.15 5.99 29.55
C THR A 400 6.73 7.39 29.34
N ASP A 401 5.89 8.43 29.28
CA ASP A 401 6.08 9.91 29.34
C ASP A 401 7.28 10.58 28.62
N LYS A 402 8.30 9.83 28.20
CA LYS A 402 9.39 10.26 27.34
C LYS A 402 9.06 9.78 25.94
N ASP A 403 9.04 10.71 24.99
CA ASP A 403 8.82 10.44 23.58
C ASP A 403 9.93 9.54 23.01
N ILE A 404 9.80 8.22 23.20
CA ILE A 404 10.67 7.24 22.55
C ILE A 404 10.12 7.06 21.13
N TYR A 405 10.74 7.77 20.19
CA TYR A 405 10.60 7.48 18.77
C TYR A 405 11.53 6.30 18.46
N LEU A 406 10.99 5.09 18.46
CA LEU A 406 11.69 3.87 18.06
C LEU A 406 11.07 3.36 16.76
N SER A 407 11.84 3.34 15.68
CA SER A 407 11.43 2.67 14.44
C SER A 407 11.67 1.16 14.53
N TYR A 408 10.93 0.36 13.76
CA TYR A 408 11.16 -1.08 13.69
C TYR A 408 12.59 -1.43 13.22
N GLN A 409 13.18 -0.61 12.33
CA GLN A 409 14.56 -0.79 11.88
C GLN A 409 15.60 -0.58 13.00
N GLU A 410 15.35 0.35 13.91
CA GLU A 410 16.18 0.55 15.09
C GLU A 410 15.97 -0.57 16.10
N PHE A 411 14.71 -0.98 16.32
CA PHE A 411 14.37 -2.12 17.16
C PHE A 411 15.10 -3.41 16.72
N LYS A 412 15.16 -3.70 15.42
CA LYS A 412 15.89 -4.86 14.89
C LYS A 412 17.40 -4.83 15.19
N LYS A 413 18.00 -3.64 15.35
CA LYS A 413 19.43 -3.47 15.68
C LYS A 413 19.73 -3.61 17.17
N LEU A 414 18.71 -3.57 18.03
CA LEU A 414 18.90 -3.68 19.47
C LEU A 414 19.37 -5.09 19.86
N SER A 415 20.30 -5.14 20.82
CA SER A 415 20.66 -6.41 21.45
C SER A 415 19.46 -6.97 22.21
N GLU A 416 19.44 -8.29 22.42
CA GLU A 416 18.39 -8.94 23.19
C GLU A 416 18.23 -8.32 24.59
N ILE A 417 19.34 -7.97 25.24
CA ILE A 417 19.32 -7.34 26.56
C ILE A 417 18.72 -5.93 26.50
N ASP A 418 19.03 -5.14 25.47
CA ASP A 418 18.47 -3.80 25.32
C ASP A 418 16.95 -3.86 25.08
N ARG A 419 16.47 -4.84 24.30
CA ARG A 419 15.02 -5.08 24.13
C ARG A 419 14.34 -5.40 25.46
N LEU A 420 14.91 -6.31 26.26
CA LEU A 420 14.38 -6.65 27.59
C LEU A 420 14.31 -5.44 28.53
N ILE A 421 15.31 -4.57 28.48
CA ILE A 421 15.34 -3.34 29.29
C ILE A 421 14.25 -2.36 28.84
N LEU A 422 13.98 -2.25 27.54
CA LEU A 422 12.87 -1.43 27.04
C LEU A 422 11.51 -1.99 27.49
N ILE A 423 11.31 -3.31 27.38
CA ILE A 423 10.09 -4.00 27.84
C ILE A 423 9.86 -3.77 29.34
N THR A 424 10.93 -3.78 30.14
CA THR A 424 10.86 -3.50 31.59
C THR A 424 10.37 -2.07 31.87
N GLY A 425 10.76 -1.12 31.02
CA GLY A 425 10.45 0.30 31.13
C GLY A 425 11.08 1.02 32.33
N ASP A 426 10.66 2.27 32.55
CA ASP A 426 11.27 3.21 33.50
C ASP A 426 10.53 3.31 34.85
N SER A 427 9.37 2.65 34.99
CA SER A 427 8.52 2.78 36.18
C SER A 427 8.76 1.65 37.19
N VAL A 428 9.23 2.02 38.39
CA VAL A 428 9.37 1.09 39.53
C VAL A 428 8.04 0.46 39.92
N LYS A 429 6.91 1.14 39.71
CA LYS A 429 5.57 0.63 40.06
C LYS A 429 5.15 -0.55 39.20
N THR A 430 5.42 -0.47 37.89
CA THR A 430 4.94 -1.46 36.90
C THR A 430 6.01 -2.47 36.50
N CYS A 431 7.27 -2.27 36.90
CA CYS A 431 8.38 -3.12 36.47
C CYS A 431 8.21 -4.60 36.84
N LYS A 432 7.59 -4.90 37.97
CA LYS A 432 7.32 -6.27 38.44
C LYS A 432 6.32 -6.99 37.54
N ASP A 433 5.19 -6.34 37.25
CA ASP A 433 4.18 -6.88 36.34
C ASP A 433 4.73 -7.03 34.92
N ARG A 434 5.49 -6.05 34.43
CA ARG A 434 6.13 -6.12 33.10
C ARG A 434 7.15 -7.25 33.02
N PHE A 435 7.92 -7.47 34.08
CA PHE A 435 8.84 -8.61 34.13
C PHE A 435 8.09 -9.94 34.05
N ARG A 436 7.03 -10.11 34.87
CA ARG A 436 6.21 -11.33 34.92
C ARG A 436 5.46 -11.61 33.61
N PHE A 437 4.79 -10.61 33.04
CA PHE A 437 3.88 -10.80 31.89
C PHE A 437 4.53 -10.57 30.53
N TYR A 438 5.69 -9.91 30.45
CA TYR A 438 6.33 -9.61 29.16
C TYR A 438 7.74 -10.21 29.04
N VAL A 439 8.62 -10.00 30.02
CA VAL A 439 10.02 -10.49 29.96
C VAL A 439 10.07 -12.01 30.03
N ILE A 440 9.42 -12.64 31.02
CA ILE A 440 9.45 -14.10 31.16
C ILE A 440 8.81 -14.80 29.94
N PRO A 441 7.60 -14.42 29.48
CA PRO A 441 7.03 -15.04 28.28
C PRO A 441 7.86 -14.82 27.02
N TYR A 442 8.57 -13.70 26.91
CA TYR A 442 9.51 -13.45 25.80
C TYR A 442 10.68 -14.44 25.82
N LEU A 443 11.34 -14.59 26.97
CA LEU A 443 12.42 -15.55 27.16
C LEU A 443 11.92 -16.97 26.86
N HIS A 444 10.75 -17.34 27.41
CA HIS A 444 10.14 -18.65 27.19
C HIS A 444 9.83 -18.94 25.71
N ARG A 445 9.33 -17.96 24.93
CA ARG A 445 9.06 -18.16 23.49
C ARG A 445 10.32 -18.44 22.69
N ARG A 446 11.42 -17.75 22.98
CA ARG A 446 12.71 -17.96 22.30
C ARG A 446 13.40 -19.27 22.69
N GLU A 447 13.02 -19.84 23.83
CA GLU A 447 13.56 -21.11 24.33
C GLU A 447 12.93 -22.35 23.67
N GLN A 448 11.77 -22.24 23.01
CA GLN A 448 11.06 -23.39 22.43
C GLN A 448 11.88 -24.14 21.34
N ASP A 449 12.98 -23.55 20.85
CA ASP A 449 13.84 -24.13 19.80
C ASP A 449 15.15 -24.79 20.31
N LYS A 450 15.22 -25.18 21.60
CA LYS A 450 16.33 -25.83 22.33
C LYS A 450 17.36 -24.85 22.91
N ILE A 451 17.19 -24.51 24.18
CA ILE A 451 18.20 -23.81 24.97
C ILE A 451 18.39 -24.54 26.31
N ASP A 452 19.66 -24.82 26.64
CA ASP A 452 20.13 -25.37 27.92
C ASP A 452 19.83 -24.39 29.08
N LEU A 453 19.61 -24.89 30.29
CA LEU A 453 19.35 -24.09 31.50
C LEU A 453 20.42 -23.01 31.70
N GLU A 454 21.67 -23.35 31.37
CA GLU A 454 22.82 -22.44 31.47
C GLU A 454 22.67 -21.17 30.61
N ALA A 455 22.20 -21.31 29.37
CA ALA A 455 22.01 -20.16 28.49
C ALA A 455 20.87 -19.24 28.97
N LYS A 456 19.81 -19.81 29.57
CA LYS A 456 18.74 -19.02 30.21
C LYS A 456 19.29 -18.20 31.37
N THR A 457 20.07 -18.84 32.25
CA THR A 457 20.67 -18.17 33.41
C THR A 457 21.67 -17.08 32.99
N ASN A 458 22.38 -17.27 31.88
CA ASN A 458 23.32 -16.28 31.36
C ASN A 458 22.62 -15.01 30.83
N VAL A 459 21.53 -15.17 30.08
CA VAL A 459 20.73 -14.01 29.61
C VAL A 459 20.15 -13.25 30.80
N LEU A 460 19.60 -13.97 31.79
CA LEU A 460 19.06 -13.37 32.99
C LEU A 460 20.14 -12.63 33.81
N ARG A 461 21.33 -13.23 33.95
CA ARG A 461 22.47 -12.62 34.63
C ARG A 461 22.91 -11.33 33.96
N GLU A 462 23.06 -11.31 32.64
CA GLU A 462 23.46 -10.10 31.91
C GLU A 462 22.36 -9.02 31.94
N TYR A 463 21.09 -9.42 31.91
CA TYR A 463 19.95 -8.52 32.09
C TYR A 463 19.99 -7.81 33.46
N PHE A 464 20.13 -8.56 34.55
CA PHE A 464 20.24 -7.97 35.90
C PHE A 464 21.52 -7.15 36.07
N ARG A 465 22.65 -7.58 35.50
CA ARG A 465 23.89 -6.80 35.51
C ARG A 465 23.70 -5.45 34.83
N ARG A 466 23.02 -5.39 33.68
CA ARG A 466 22.75 -4.13 33.00
C ARG A 466 21.75 -3.25 33.76
N LEU A 467 20.70 -3.85 34.35
CA LEU A 467 19.75 -3.13 35.20
C LEU A 467 20.41 -2.58 36.48
N ALA A 468 21.29 -3.32 37.14
CA ALA A 468 21.99 -2.86 38.35
C ALA A 468 22.83 -1.60 38.06
N ASN A 469 23.48 -1.57 36.89
CA ASN A 469 24.27 -0.42 36.45
C ASN A 469 23.42 0.79 36.05
N THR A 470 22.29 0.58 35.38
CA THR A 470 21.51 1.66 34.75
C THR A 470 20.29 2.10 35.56
N ARG A 471 19.62 1.17 36.26
CA ARG A 471 18.30 1.32 36.87
C ARG A 471 18.19 0.53 38.20
N GLU A 472 18.99 0.89 39.20
CA GLU A 472 19.07 0.17 40.50
C GLU A 472 17.72 -0.07 41.16
N GLN A 473 16.86 0.95 41.26
CA GLN A 473 15.58 0.81 41.97
C GLN A 473 14.68 -0.25 41.31
N ILE A 474 14.71 -0.32 39.98
CA ILE A 474 13.98 -1.33 39.19
C ILE A 474 14.63 -2.70 39.37
N CYS A 475 15.96 -2.78 39.27
CA CYS A 475 16.73 -4.01 39.49
C CYS A 475 16.37 -4.64 40.84
N ARG A 476 16.42 -3.85 41.93
CA ARG A 476 16.10 -4.30 43.28
C ARG A 476 14.64 -4.70 43.44
N ALA A 477 13.71 -3.95 42.85
CA ALA A 477 12.29 -4.26 42.90
C ALA A 477 11.98 -5.61 42.24
N ILE A 478 12.54 -5.87 41.05
CA ILE A 478 12.37 -7.13 40.32
C ILE A 478 13.08 -8.29 41.05
N TYR A 479 14.31 -8.07 41.52
CA TYR A 479 15.08 -9.12 42.20
C TYR A 479 14.43 -9.56 43.51
N ASN A 480 13.93 -8.62 44.33
CA ASN A 480 13.21 -8.96 45.55
C ASN A 480 11.91 -9.72 45.26
N ASP A 481 11.19 -9.31 44.22
CA ASP A 481 9.96 -9.98 43.79
C ASP A 481 10.21 -11.42 43.32
N LEU A 482 11.36 -11.66 42.68
CA LEU A 482 11.81 -13.00 42.28
C LEU A 482 12.20 -13.87 43.49
N LEU A 483 12.86 -13.29 44.49
CA LEU A 483 13.28 -13.98 45.71
C LEU A 483 12.11 -14.34 46.63
N ASP A 484 11.11 -13.47 46.72
CA ASP A 484 10.02 -13.66 47.67
C ASP A 484 9.18 -14.90 47.37
N ARG A 485 9.31 -15.56 46.21
CA ARG A 485 8.72 -16.85 45.77
C ARG A 485 7.24 -17.11 46.14
N ILE A 486 6.51 -16.10 46.61
CA ILE A 486 5.22 -16.25 47.26
C ILE A 486 4.24 -15.36 46.49
N GLU A 487 3.27 -16.03 45.86
CA GLU A 487 2.28 -15.55 44.88
C GLU A 487 2.78 -15.34 43.44
N CYS A 488 3.76 -16.10 42.97
CA CYS A 488 3.98 -16.18 41.53
C CYS A 488 2.86 -17.00 40.88
N ASP A 489 2.25 -16.43 39.86
CA ASP A 489 1.52 -17.12 38.78
C ASP A 489 2.22 -18.46 38.48
N ASP A 490 1.46 -19.57 38.40
CA ASP A 490 2.01 -20.95 38.29
C ASP A 490 3.08 -21.03 37.19
N PHE A 491 2.92 -20.24 36.13
CA PHE A 491 3.85 -20.11 35.01
C PHE A 491 5.25 -19.59 35.41
N VAL A 492 5.35 -18.57 36.26
CA VAL A 492 6.65 -17.99 36.67
C VAL A 492 7.40 -18.94 37.60
N ALA A 493 6.67 -19.59 38.51
CA ALA A 493 7.23 -20.60 39.39
C ALA A 493 7.75 -21.81 38.60
N GLU A 494 7.04 -22.22 37.55
CA GLU A 494 7.49 -23.27 36.65
C GLU A 494 8.73 -22.85 35.83
N TRP A 495 8.74 -21.62 35.30
CA TRP A 495 9.85 -21.13 34.47
C TRP A 495 11.16 -20.95 35.25
N THR A 496 11.08 -20.50 36.51
CA THR A 496 12.26 -20.27 37.38
C THR A 496 12.79 -21.54 38.04
N LYS A 497 12.12 -22.67 37.86
CA LYS A 497 12.47 -23.94 38.50
C LYS A 497 13.89 -24.38 38.14
N GLY A 498 14.72 -24.60 39.16
CA GLY A 498 16.11 -25.05 38.98
C GLY A 498 17.11 -23.92 38.71
N MET A 499 16.68 -22.66 38.74
CA MET A 499 17.56 -21.49 38.63
C MET A 499 18.02 -20.95 39.99
N ASP A 500 17.69 -21.62 41.08
CA ASP A 500 17.91 -21.17 42.46
C ASP A 500 19.36 -20.73 42.71
N ASP A 501 20.33 -21.59 42.40
CA ASP A 501 21.75 -21.30 42.57
C ASP A 501 22.20 -20.10 41.70
N ALA A 502 21.66 -20.00 40.48
CA ALA A 502 21.98 -18.89 39.58
C ALA A 502 21.38 -17.56 40.05
N ILE A 503 20.19 -17.57 40.66
CA ILE A 503 19.53 -16.40 41.24
C ILE A 503 20.33 -15.89 42.45
N ASP A 504 20.87 -16.80 43.27
CA ASP A 504 21.74 -16.44 44.40
C ASP A 504 23.05 -15.80 43.90
N GLU A 505 23.69 -16.38 42.88
CA GLU A 505 24.89 -15.80 42.25
C GLU A 505 24.61 -14.40 41.66
N ILE A 506 23.48 -14.23 40.97
CA ILE A 506 23.03 -12.92 40.46
C ILE A 506 22.86 -11.92 41.62
N GLY A 507 22.32 -12.36 42.74
CA GLY A 507 22.17 -11.53 43.94
C GLY A 507 23.48 -10.98 44.46
N GLU A 508 24.51 -11.82 44.56
CA GLU A 508 25.84 -11.40 44.98
C GLU A 508 26.49 -10.45 43.97
N GLU A 509 26.30 -10.67 42.67
CA GLU A 509 26.75 -9.72 41.63
C GLU A 509 26.05 -8.36 41.74
N ILE A 510 24.72 -8.33 41.93
CA ILE A 510 23.97 -7.08 42.12
C ILE A 510 24.50 -6.32 43.33
N LYS A 511 24.69 -6.99 44.48
CA LYS A 511 25.23 -6.36 45.70
C LYS A 511 26.62 -5.78 45.47
N LYS A 512 27.48 -6.49 44.72
CA LYS A 512 28.81 -6.00 44.36
C LYS A 512 28.74 -4.76 43.48
N ILE A 513 27.93 -4.78 42.41
CA ILE A 513 27.75 -3.63 41.50
C ILE A 513 27.20 -2.41 42.25
N GLU A 514 26.22 -2.61 43.13
CA GLU A 514 25.65 -1.54 43.96
C GLU A 514 26.72 -0.93 44.88
N ARG A 515 27.56 -1.76 45.49
CA ARG A 515 28.66 -1.32 46.36
C ARG A 515 29.70 -0.51 45.59
N ASP A 516 30.15 -1.03 44.44
CA ASP A 516 31.18 -0.38 43.61
C ASP A 516 30.68 0.97 43.07
N ARG A 517 29.41 1.03 42.67
CA ARG A 517 28.80 2.28 42.21
C ARG A 517 28.64 3.30 43.34
N GLN A 518 28.21 2.87 44.53
CA GLN A 518 28.16 3.76 45.71
C GLN A 518 29.55 4.29 46.07
N ALA A 519 30.57 3.43 46.04
CA ALA A 519 31.97 3.83 46.24
C ALA A 519 32.40 4.89 45.23
N ASN A 520 32.10 4.68 43.93
CA ASN A 520 32.41 5.63 42.87
C ASN A 520 31.67 6.96 43.02
N GLN A 521 30.38 6.96 43.37
CA GLN A 521 29.60 8.18 43.59
C GLN A 521 30.17 9.03 44.74
N VAL A 522 30.47 8.39 45.89
CA VAL A 522 31.04 9.09 47.04
C VAL A 522 32.45 9.57 46.74
N SER A 523 33.25 8.79 46.02
CA SER A 523 34.57 9.21 45.55
C SER A 523 34.50 10.41 44.60
N MET A 524 33.56 10.43 43.65
CA MET A 524 33.35 11.58 42.76
C MET A 524 32.93 12.83 43.54
N MET A 525 31.99 12.70 44.48
CA MET A 525 31.57 13.80 45.35
C MET A 525 32.76 14.36 46.16
N ALA A 526 33.58 13.48 46.77
CA ALA A 526 34.78 13.88 47.50
C ALA A 526 35.79 14.60 46.59
N ASN A 527 36.04 14.10 45.37
CA ASN A 527 36.94 14.75 44.42
C ASN A 527 36.42 16.13 43.96
N GLN A 528 35.11 16.27 43.73
CA GLN A 528 34.50 17.54 43.32
C GLN A 528 34.58 18.61 44.43
N THR A 529 34.14 18.26 45.64
CA THR A 529 34.22 19.14 46.82
C THR A 529 35.66 19.52 47.15
N PHE A 530 36.61 18.59 47.02
CA PHE A 530 38.05 18.89 47.14
C PHE A 530 38.53 19.92 46.12
N ALA A 531 38.11 19.80 44.85
CA ALA A 531 38.48 20.74 43.78
C ALA A 531 37.87 22.15 43.99
N LEU A 532 36.71 22.22 44.63
CA LEU A 532 36.06 23.48 45.02
C LEU A 532 36.63 24.08 46.33
N GLU A 533 37.62 23.44 46.94
CA GLU A 533 38.21 23.79 48.24
C GLU A 533 37.22 23.74 49.42
N ASP A 534 36.08 23.03 49.27
CA ASP A 534 35.19 22.70 50.38
C ASP A 534 35.70 21.46 51.11
N PHE A 535 36.67 21.68 52.00
CA PHE A 535 37.31 20.60 52.73
C PHE A 535 36.41 19.97 53.81
N ASN A 536 35.33 20.64 54.23
CA ASN A 536 34.40 20.08 55.22
C ASN A 536 33.50 19.04 54.56
N GLU A 537 32.86 19.37 53.43
CA GLU A 537 32.05 18.41 52.67
C GLU A 537 32.91 17.26 52.12
N CYS A 538 34.14 17.56 51.66
CA CYS A 538 35.09 16.53 51.24
C CYS A 538 35.42 15.56 52.38
N TYR A 539 35.59 16.08 53.61
CA TYR A 539 35.87 15.24 54.78
C TYR A 539 34.66 14.37 55.15
N GLU A 540 33.44 14.89 55.09
CA GLU A 540 32.22 14.10 55.32
C GLU A 540 32.09 12.95 54.32
N ALA A 541 32.38 13.20 53.03
CA ALA A 541 32.41 12.15 52.01
C ALA A 541 33.51 11.11 52.31
N CYS A 542 34.71 11.53 52.74
CA CYS A 542 35.75 10.59 53.16
C CYS A 542 35.40 9.82 54.45
N GLN A 543 34.66 10.40 55.39
CA GLN A 543 34.15 9.68 56.56
C GLN A 543 33.17 8.58 56.15
N LEU A 544 32.32 8.85 55.15
CA LEU A 544 31.43 7.85 54.59
C LEU A 544 32.20 6.71 53.92
N ILE A 545 33.25 7.02 53.16
CA ILE A 545 34.18 6.04 52.56
C ILE A 545 34.76 5.11 53.63
N MET A 546 35.31 5.70 54.71
CA MET A 546 35.90 4.93 55.83
C MET A 546 34.85 4.09 56.55
N LYS A 547 33.66 4.64 56.82
CA LYS A 547 32.57 3.93 57.51
C LYS A 547 32.01 2.75 56.70
N LYS A 548 31.92 2.90 55.38
CA LYS A 548 31.43 1.86 54.46
C LYS A 548 32.52 0.90 53.98
N ASN A 549 33.77 1.12 54.37
CA ASN A 549 34.94 0.32 53.99
C ASN A 549 35.09 0.22 52.46
N PHE A 550 35.03 1.37 51.78
CA PHE A 550 35.28 1.49 50.34
C PHE A 550 36.79 1.62 50.10
N ASN A 551 37.48 0.48 50.21
CA ASN A 551 38.94 0.42 50.20
C ASN A 551 39.56 1.08 48.96
N GLU A 552 38.94 0.93 47.79
CA GLU A 552 39.42 1.46 46.52
C GLU A 552 39.46 3.00 46.48
N CYS A 553 38.70 3.67 47.35
CA CYS A 553 38.66 5.14 47.44
C CYS A 553 39.74 5.73 48.36
N TRP A 554 40.74 4.94 48.77
CA TRP A 554 41.86 5.43 49.57
C TRP A 554 42.64 6.63 48.99
N PRO A 555 42.77 6.84 47.65
CA PRO A 555 43.56 7.95 47.11
C PRO A 555 43.02 9.33 47.48
N ILE A 556 41.71 9.54 47.50
CA ILE A 556 41.11 10.84 47.87
C ILE A 556 41.27 11.12 49.37
N CYS A 557 41.21 10.09 50.22
CA CYS A 557 41.55 10.22 51.64
C CYS A 557 43.02 10.63 51.83
N CYS A 558 43.93 10.07 51.03
CA CYS A 558 45.34 10.46 51.02
C CYS A 558 45.53 11.92 50.58
N GLN A 559 44.84 12.35 49.51
CA GLN A 559 44.93 13.71 48.99
C GLN A 559 44.43 14.76 49.99
N LEU A 560 43.26 14.54 50.59
CA LEU A 560 42.73 15.42 51.64
C LEU A 560 43.62 15.43 52.89
N GLY A 561 44.12 14.26 53.30
CA GLY A 561 45.01 14.11 54.44
C GLY A 561 46.34 14.86 54.28
N MET A 562 46.89 14.90 53.05
CA MET A 562 48.13 15.60 52.72
C MET A 562 47.95 17.08 52.38
N ASN A 563 46.72 17.57 52.23
CA ASN A 563 46.48 18.95 51.82
C ASN A 563 46.82 19.94 52.94
N GLN A 564 47.65 20.93 52.64
CA GLN A 564 48.07 21.96 53.59
C GLN A 564 46.94 22.93 53.98
N LYS A 565 45.98 23.18 53.08
CA LYS A 565 44.85 24.11 53.31
C LYS A 565 43.80 23.56 54.27
N PHE A 566 43.71 22.23 54.40
CA PHE A 566 42.83 21.58 55.38
C PHE A 566 43.46 21.66 56.78
N GLN A 567 42.80 22.26 57.77
CA GLN A 567 43.41 22.55 59.08
C GLN A 567 43.14 21.49 60.17
N ASN A 568 42.23 20.54 59.95
CA ASN A 568 41.85 19.56 60.97
C ASN A 568 42.86 18.40 61.06
N ASN A 569 43.81 18.48 61.99
CA ASN A 569 44.87 17.48 62.17
C ASN A 569 44.36 16.09 62.59
N GLU A 570 43.31 16.02 63.42
CA GLU A 570 42.73 14.74 63.85
C GLU A 570 42.07 14.01 62.66
N ALA A 571 41.35 14.76 61.82
CA ALA A 571 40.79 14.26 60.57
C ALA A 571 41.89 13.76 59.62
N LYS A 572 42.96 14.55 59.43
CA LYS A 572 44.11 14.14 58.60
C LYS A 572 44.73 12.81 59.06
N TYR A 573 44.91 12.63 60.36
CA TYR A 573 45.47 11.40 60.89
C TYR A 573 44.59 10.18 60.56
N LYS A 574 43.26 10.31 60.75
CA LYS A 574 42.30 9.24 60.43
C LYS A 574 42.29 8.89 58.94
N LEU A 575 42.28 9.92 58.08
CA LEU A 575 42.31 9.75 56.62
C LEU A 575 43.58 9.07 56.12
N LEU A 576 44.74 9.51 56.62
CA LEU A 576 46.04 8.94 56.23
C LEU A 576 46.24 7.52 56.79
N ALA A 577 45.73 7.24 57.99
CA ALA A 577 45.74 5.89 58.54
C ALA A 577 44.89 4.92 57.70
N PHE A 578 43.69 5.34 57.27
CA PHE A 578 42.87 4.58 56.33
C PHE A 578 43.59 4.40 54.98
N ALA A 579 44.17 5.47 54.45
CA ALA A 579 44.89 5.41 53.19
C ALA A 579 46.07 4.42 53.24
N LEU A 580 46.83 4.41 54.34
CA LEU A 580 47.95 3.49 54.55
C LEU A 580 47.51 2.03 54.70
N ALA A 581 46.33 1.78 55.30
CA ALA A 581 45.82 0.43 55.49
C ALA A 581 45.32 -0.21 54.19
N HIS A 582 44.92 0.60 53.21
CA HIS A 582 44.26 0.13 51.98
C HIS A 582 45.02 0.50 50.69
N CYS A 583 46.18 1.18 50.78
CA CYS A 583 46.98 1.51 49.61
C CYS A 583 47.56 0.25 48.97
N HIS A 584 47.23 0.02 47.70
CA HIS A 584 47.88 -1.00 46.88
C HIS A 584 49.10 -0.37 46.19
N ASP A 585 50.27 -0.53 46.81
CA ASP A 585 51.53 0.12 46.41
C ASP A 585 52.67 -0.91 46.38
N PRO A 586 52.81 -1.68 45.28
CA PRO A 586 53.84 -2.72 45.17
C PRO A 586 55.28 -2.17 45.25
N ASP A 587 55.47 -0.88 44.97
CA ASP A 587 56.77 -0.18 45.02
C ASP A 587 57.07 0.43 46.40
N GLY A 588 56.09 0.48 47.32
CA GLY A 588 56.22 1.07 48.66
C GLY A 588 56.42 2.59 48.71
N LYS A 589 56.44 3.29 47.57
CA LYS A 589 56.74 4.73 47.46
C LYS A 589 55.63 5.61 48.02
N VAL A 590 54.37 5.25 47.79
CA VAL A 590 53.20 6.00 48.29
C VAL A 590 53.03 5.75 49.78
N SER A 591 53.21 4.51 50.22
CA SER A 591 53.15 4.09 51.62
C SER A 591 54.19 4.83 52.47
N ALA A 592 55.43 4.94 51.97
CA ALA A 592 56.49 5.71 52.62
C ALA A 592 56.14 7.20 52.74
N LYS A 593 55.62 7.82 51.67
CA LYS A 593 55.19 9.22 51.69
C LYS A 593 54.05 9.47 52.69
N ILE A 594 53.08 8.56 52.79
CA ILE A 594 52.01 8.65 53.79
C ILE A 594 52.58 8.58 55.21
N LEU A 595 53.50 7.63 55.46
CA LEU A 595 54.17 7.48 56.75
C LEU A 595 54.97 8.73 57.15
N ASP A 596 55.77 9.27 56.23
CA ASP A 596 56.55 10.49 56.48
C ASP A 596 55.63 11.66 56.83
N TYR A 597 54.52 11.83 56.11
CA TYR A 597 53.54 12.88 56.41
C TYR A 597 52.85 12.68 57.77
N ILE A 598 52.52 11.44 58.14
CA ILE A 598 51.99 11.12 59.48
C ILE A 598 53.01 11.46 60.58
N ILE A 599 54.29 11.16 60.37
CA ILE A 599 55.38 11.50 61.29
C ILE A 599 55.52 13.01 61.44
N GLU A 600 55.46 13.77 60.34
CA GLU A 600 55.48 15.23 60.38
C GLU A 600 54.28 15.82 61.11
N LEU A 601 53.07 15.32 60.85
CA LEU A 601 51.86 15.76 61.57
C LEU A 601 51.99 15.51 63.08
N ARG A 602 52.51 14.36 63.50
CA ARG A 602 52.77 14.04 64.92
C ARG A 602 53.80 14.98 65.56
N LYS A 603 54.80 15.45 64.81
CA LYS A 603 55.78 16.42 65.30
C LYS A 603 55.18 17.81 65.51
N ARG A 604 54.14 18.17 64.74
CA ARG A 604 53.50 19.50 64.77
C ARG A 604 52.34 19.64 65.76
N ASP A 605 51.76 18.53 66.24
CA ASP A 605 50.57 18.55 67.11
C ASP A 605 50.91 18.21 68.57
N GLU A 606 51.00 19.23 69.44
CA GLU A 606 51.31 19.09 70.88
C GLU A 606 50.31 18.21 71.64
N LYS A 607 49.03 18.17 71.22
CA LYS A 607 47.99 17.34 71.88
C LYS A 607 48.21 15.85 71.60
N ILE A 608 48.68 15.48 70.41
CA ILE A 608 48.97 14.09 70.04
C ILE A 608 50.24 13.61 70.73
N GLN A 609 51.24 14.48 70.90
CA GLN A 609 52.43 14.17 71.70
C GLN A 609 52.08 13.86 73.17
N LEU A 610 51.21 14.67 73.78
CA LEU A 610 50.71 14.46 75.14
C LEU A 610 49.85 13.19 75.30
N ALA A 611 49.03 12.84 74.30
CA ALA A 611 48.23 11.61 74.31
C ALA A 611 49.07 10.33 74.17
N TYR A 612 50.16 10.38 73.39
CA TYR A 612 51.09 9.25 73.22
C TYR A 612 51.96 9.01 74.46
N LEU A 613 52.43 10.10 75.10
CA LEU A 613 53.14 10.06 76.37
C LEU A 613 52.27 9.50 77.51
N LYS A 614 50.97 9.79 77.54
CA LYS A 614 50.02 9.24 78.52
C LYS A 614 49.63 7.78 78.31
N ARG A 615 49.85 7.22 77.12
CA ARG A 615 49.49 5.83 76.78
C ARG A 615 50.67 4.85 76.92
N ASN A 616 51.89 5.39 76.97
CA ASN A 616 53.16 4.66 77.11
C ASN A 616 53.89 4.96 78.44
N MET A 617 53.26 5.70 79.35
CA MET A 617 53.48 5.63 80.79
C MET A 617 52.37 4.79 81.39
#